data_AF-A0A9P6YSW0-F1
#
_entry.id   AF-A0A9P6YSW0-F1
#
_cell.length_a   1.000
_cell.length_b   1.000
_cell.length_c   1.000
_cell.angle_alpha   90.00
_cell.angle_beta   90.00
_cell.angle_gamma   90.00
#
_symmetry.space_group_name_H-M   'P 1'
#
loop_
_entity.id
_entity.type
_entity.pdbx_description
1 polymer ?
#
loop_
_entity_poly.entity_id
_entity_poly.type
_entity_poly.pdbx_seq_one_letter_code
_entity_poly.pdbx_strand_id
1 'polypeptide(L)'
;MKAWLQLPSNSGKKLDALENDPLVNQTLPTITITLLNLLDSIKMPSNEENFPLENLQSQLFVLRLLSACMQYHWQCMRDSKCDNPSTAKNSYEGSIHSFDSSNHQSRWSFNDGPLPLEMDDPPPFEDSLAKSIMNVMSRIMHQTTVMEEREYGQATNHVTQITRSEYYTPSNISRTSADIVLDIYKASSRVITYLSASNWNIVFTKIKARILYLSTTSDENPETSDMRLLECCSLNSKRLATVLTEFCNSFMHLKKATQLIVAATLRRSIWGWIETYPGEFMQLCQSQKKLDGGPDILFEICLSLADTTRKKAILWPLQTMLLVLCPDILYSLDSPDVARSVNSKKAMFLNTLRTSLKGGRMAELATICYVDICKAATYVSKTDSSALRRIVPEVENELRGQLFDSEKPLIADSLMNGLGIIIDHRTLLADCMVAMFRLNPRQALRNIFSSCLDSRAPTLFKISLVKACLAIASEENRLPWNPSIVTLYDSLAGPLRKLFVEFANKDFSKLDMNGTSSVSNARKQNIMSSTTDKRSRRENIVRVDQNSERLELILDMLRLYQTDPKLAIRGNDNERLEQNAMAMVAITNCLREPDQYSGVQLLSLWNPFGKSVLKSYSP
;
A
#
# COMPACT_ATOMS: atom_id res chain seq x y z
N MET A 1 12.53 30.71 21.30
CA MET A 1 12.18 31.97 21.99
C MET A 1 11.84 33.13 21.05
N LYS A 2 12.66 33.48 20.03
CA LYS A 2 12.36 34.59 19.10
C LYS A 2 11.05 34.41 18.28
N ALA A 3 10.66 33.19 17.93
CA ALA A 3 9.41 32.91 17.20
C ALA A 3 8.14 33.21 18.01
N TRP A 4 8.18 33.09 19.35
CA TRP A 4 7.02 33.32 20.22
C TRP A 4 6.63 34.80 20.29
N LEU A 5 7.62 35.69 20.17
CA LEU A 5 7.43 37.15 20.10
C LEU A 5 6.84 37.60 18.75
N GLN A 6 6.91 36.76 17.71
CA GLN A 6 6.42 37.09 16.38
C GLN A 6 4.94 36.71 16.17
N LEU A 7 4.35 35.87 17.03
CA LEU A 7 2.95 35.43 16.88
C LEU A 7 1.98 36.61 16.70
N PRO A 8 0.90 36.47 15.90
CA PRO A 8 -0.07 37.55 15.67
C PRO A 8 -0.62 38.18 16.96
N SER A 9 -0.77 37.36 18.01
CA SER A 9 -1.19 37.77 19.34
C SER A 9 -0.19 38.68 20.08
N ASN A 10 1.08 38.67 19.69
CA ASN A 10 2.16 39.41 20.34
C ASN A 10 2.78 40.51 19.44
N SER A 11 2.71 40.37 18.11
CA SER A 11 3.37 41.27 17.14
C SER A 11 2.41 42.11 16.31
N GLY A 12 1.12 41.76 16.28
CA GLY A 12 0.13 42.40 15.39
C GLY A 12 0.30 42.11 13.90
N LYS A 13 1.26 41.25 13.51
CA LYS A 13 1.43 40.80 12.13
C LYS A 13 0.32 39.83 11.74
N LYS A 14 -0.17 39.93 10.50
CA LYS A 14 -1.06 38.91 9.91
C LYS A 14 -0.33 37.57 9.85
N LEU A 15 -1.07 36.47 10.05
CA LEU A 15 -0.51 35.11 10.05
C LEU A 15 0.25 34.81 8.74
N ASP A 16 -0.31 35.25 7.61
CA ASP A 16 0.28 35.13 6.27
C ASP A 16 1.67 35.82 6.15
N ALA A 17 1.91 36.89 6.90
CA ALA A 17 3.20 37.60 6.92
C ALA A 17 4.23 36.92 7.83
N LEU A 18 3.78 36.05 8.76
CA LEU A 18 4.65 35.21 9.57
C LEU A 18 5.04 33.93 8.84
N GLU A 19 4.10 33.32 8.11
CA GLU A 19 4.33 32.10 7.32
C GLU A 19 5.36 32.33 6.20
N ASN A 20 5.41 33.56 5.66
CA ASN A 20 6.40 34.00 4.67
C ASN A 20 7.69 34.59 5.30
N ASP A 21 7.86 34.55 6.63
CA ASP A 21 9.05 35.10 7.30
C ASP A 21 10.28 34.17 7.08
N PRO A 22 11.44 34.68 6.63
CA PRO A 22 12.67 33.89 6.52
C PRO A 22 13.10 33.18 7.82
N LEU A 23 12.65 33.64 8.99
CA LEU A 23 12.83 32.94 10.25
C LEU A 23 12.04 31.63 10.33
N VAL A 24 10.85 31.54 9.74
CA VAL A 24 10.07 30.29 9.64
C VAL A 24 10.77 29.30 8.72
N ASN A 25 11.34 29.75 7.59
CA ASN A 25 12.19 28.93 6.72
C ASN A 25 13.49 28.46 7.40
N GLN A 26 14.08 29.27 8.30
CA GLN A 26 15.22 28.85 9.14
C GLN A 26 14.82 27.89 10.28
N THR A 27 13.53 27.68 10.53
CA THR A 27 13.07 26.87 11.67
C THR A 27 13.20 25.38 11.38
N LEU A 28 12.93 24.91 10.14
CA LEU A 28 13.00 23.48 9.82
C LEU A 28 14.41 22.89 9.96
N PRO A 29 15.50 23.49 9.43
CA PRO A 29 16.85 22.98 9.64
C PRO A 29 17.24 22.91 11.13
N THR A 30 16.87 23.94 11.91
CA THR A 30 17.15 24.02 13.34
C THR A 30 16.40 22.93 14.13
N ILE A 31 15.11 22.73 13.83
CA ILE A 31 14.31 21.64 14.42
C ILE A 31 14.92 20.29 14.04
N THR A 32 15.29 20.11 12.77
CA THR A 32 15.87 18.87 12.26
C THR A 32 17.15 18.51 12.99
N ILE A 33 18.11 19.44 13.12
CA ILE A 33 19.35 19.22 13.89
C ILE A 33 19.04 18.80 15.33
N THR A 34 18.10 19.49 15.99
CA THR A 34 17.71 19.17 17.37
C THR A 34 17.15 17.75 17.50
N LEU A 35 16.24 17.37 16.59
CA LEU A 35 15.61 16.05 16.60
C LEU A 35 16.58 14.93 16.20
N LEU A 36 17.53 15.19 15.30
CA LEU A 36 18.59 14.24 14.96
C LEU A 36 19.51 13.99 16.16
N ASN A 37 19.93 15.04 16.87
CA ASN A 37 20.74 14.89 18.09
C ASN A 37 19.99 14.08 19.15
N LEU A 38 18.68 14.25 19.27
CA LEU A 38 17.84 13.45 20.14
C LEU A 38 17.82 11.98 19.70
N LEU A 39 17.63 11.69 18.41
CA LEU A 39 17.70 10.33 17.86
C LEU A 39 19.08 9.67 18.08
N ASP A 40 20.16 10.42 18.03
CA ASP A 40 21.51 9.92 18.31
C ASP A 40 21.73 9.67 19.81
N SER A 41 21.06 10.43 20.68
CA SER A 41 21.14 10.24 22.13
C SER A 41 20.41 8.99 22.64
N ILE A 42 19.45 8.46 21.86
CA ILE A 42 18.75 7.21 22.19
C ILE A 42 19.73 6.05 22.01
N LYS A 43 20.37 5.65 23.10
CA LYS A 43 21.33 4.54 23.12
C LYS A 43 20.61 3.23 22.84
N MET A 44 20.92 2.60 21.72
CA MET A 44 20.60 1.19 21.47
C MET A 44 21.83 0.36 21.81
N PRO A 45 21.73 -0.70 22.64
CA PRO A 45 22.88 -1.53 22.95
C PRO A 45 23.40 -2.20 21.68
N SER A 46 24.71 -2.10 21.44
CA SER A 46 25.37 -2.67 20.25
C SER A 46 25.33 -4.20 20.20
N ASN A 47 25.07 -4.87 21.33
CA ASN A 47 24.96 -6.32 21.44
C ASN A 47 23.47 -6.77 21.48
N GLU A 48 22.89 -6.85 20.28
CA GLU A 48 22.12 -7.95 19.71
C GLU A 48 21.17 -8.88 20.51
N GLU A 49 20.76 -8.67 21.77
CA GLU A 49 19.77 -9.58 22.40
C GLU A 49 18.43 -8.98 22.79
N ASN A 50 18.32 -7.69 23.15
CA ASN A 50 17.03 -7.07 23.45
C ASN A 50 17.03 -5.57 23.15
N PHE A 51 16.12 -5.14 22.26
CA PHE A 51 15.81 -3.73 22.06
C PHE A 51 14.74 -3.30 23.08
N PRO A 52 15.05 -2.40 24.04
CA PRO A 52 14.06 -1.97 25.02
C PRO A 52 12.86 -1.31 24.33
N LEU A 53 11.65 -1.76 24.68
CA LEU A 53 10.40 -1.25 24.09
C LEU A 53 10.29 0.27 24.22
N GLU A 54 10.70 0.82 25.36
CA GLU A 54 10.71 2.26 25.65
C GLU A 54 11.60 3.06 24.69
N ASN A 55 12.74 2.48 24.29
CA ASN A 55 13.66 3.12 23.36
C ASN A 55 13.06 3.13 21.94
N LEU A 56 12.41 2.04 21.52
CA LEU A 56 11.70 1.98 20.24
C LEU A 56 10.53 2.98 20.20
N GLN A 57 9.77 3.09 21.29
CA GLN A 57 8.69 4.08 21.41
C GLN A 57 9.21 5.52 21.35
N SER A 58 10.32 5.79 22.03
CA SER A 58 10.97 7.11 22.00
C SER A 58 11.49 7.45 20.61
N GLN A 59 12.17 6.50 19.95
CA GLN A 59 12.67 6.64 18.58
C GLN A 59 11.50 6.90 17.61
N LEU A 60 10.43 6.13 17.71
CA LEU A 60 9.22 6.31 16.90
C LEU A 60 8.61 7.70 17.10
N PHE A 61 8.49 8.17 18.34
CA PHE A 61 7.93 9.48 18.63
C PHE A 61 8.73 10.60 17.97
N VAL A 62 10.06 10.57 18.11
CA VAL A 62 10.94 11.61 17.53
C VAL A 62 10.92 11.56 15.99
N LEU A 63 10.91 10.36 15.40
CA LEU A 63 10.77 10.21 13.94
C LEU A 63 9.43 10.72 13.42
N ARG A 64 8.32 10.43 14.12
CA ARG A 64 7.00 10.96 13.76
C ARG A 64 6.99 12.48 13.80
N LEU A 65 7.55 13.08 14.85
CA LEU A 65 7.67 14.53 14.96
C LEU A 65 8.51 15.12 13.82
N LEU A 66 9.68 14.53 13.53
CA LEU A 66 10.54 14.96 12.43
C LEU A 66 9.83 14.88 11.07
N SER A 67 9.19 13.73 10.80
CA SER A 67 8.44 13.52 9.56
C SER A 67 7.27 14.50 9.42
N ALA A 68 6.55 14.79 10.51
CA ALA A 68 5.45 15.75 10.51
C ALA A 68 5.94 17.18 10.26
N CYS A 69 7.06 17.59 10.85
CA CYS A 69 7.67 18.90 10.58
C CYS A 69 8.07 19.06 9.11
N MET A 70 8.69 18.03 8.52
CA MET A 70 9.07 18.00 7.11
C MET A 70 7.85 18.04 6.18
N GLN A 71 6.83 17.22 6.47
CA GLN A 71 5.58 17.19 5.69
C GLN A 71 4.83 18.52 5.75
N TYR A 72 4.71 19.11 6.95
CA TYR A 72 4.07 20.40 7.13
C TYR A 72 4.80 21.50 6.36
N HIS A 73 6.14 21.55 6.44
CA HIS A 73 6.92 22.50 5.65
C HIS A 73 6.74 22.31 4.14
N TRP A 74 6.75 21.06 3.65
CA TRP A 74 6.49 20.79 2.24
C TRP A 74 5.08 21.26 1.83
N GLN A 75 4.09 21.06 2.70
CA GLN A 75 2.72 21.51 2.46
C GLN A 75 2.60 23.04 2.41
N CYS A 76 3.11 23.77 3.40
CA CYS A 76 3.04 25.23 3.43
C CYS A 76 3.59 25.86 2.15
N MET A 77 4.69 25.35 1.61
CA MET A 77 5.25 25.89 0.36
C MET A 77 4.37 25.63 -0.88
N ARG A 78 3.61 24.52 -0.89
CA ARG A 78 2.65 24.25 -1.96
C ARG A 78 1.49 25.23 -1.89
N ASP A 79 1.02 25.52 -0.68
CA ASP A 79 -0.09 26.44 -0.45
C ASP A 79 0.31 27.89 -0.81
N SER A 80 1.52 28.34 -0.41
CA SER A 80 2.03 29.68 -0.75
C SER A 80 2.17 29.95 -2.25
N LYS A 81 2.36 28.91 -3.09
CA LYS A 81 2.43 29.07 -4.55
C LYS A 81 1.06 29.23 -5.19
N CYS A 82 0.00 28.69 -4.57
CA CYS A 82 -1.37 28.76 -5.08
C CYS A 82 -2.01 30.16 -4.90
N ASP A 83 -1.54 30.95 -3.92
CA ASP A 83 -2.03 32.30 -3.62
C ASP A 83 -1.55 33.40 -4.59
N ASN A 84 -0.77 33.06 -5.62
CA ASN A 84 -0.46 34.01 -6.69
C ASN A 84 -1.70 34.18 -7.63
N PRO A 85 -2.22 35.41 -7.79
CA PRO A 85 -3.52 35.65 -8.44
C PRO A 85 -3.58 35.34 -9.95
N SER A 86 -2.47 34.93 -10.57
CA SER A 86 -2.43 34.47 -11.97
C SER A 86 -2.86 33.00 -12.14
N THR A 87 -2.95 32.21 -11.06
CA THR A 87 -3.28 30.77 -11.10
C THR A 87 -4.56 30.42 -10.35
N ALA A 88 -5.10 31.35 -9.56
CA ALA A 88 -6.27 31.17 -8.69
C ALA A 88 -7.63 31.24 -9.43
N LYS A 89 -7.79 30.53 -10.55
CA LYS A 89 -9.12 30.32 -11.15
C LYS A 89 -9.66 28.91 -11.08
N ASN A 90 -8.88 27.88 -10.72
CA ASN A 90 -9.38 26.50 -10.73
C ASN A 90 -8.72 25.60 -9.66
N SER A 91 -8.81 25.98 -8.38
CA SER A 91 -8.53 25.03 -7.30
C SER A 91 -9.65 25.11 -6.27
N TYR A 92 -10.50 24.08 -6.24
CA TYR A 92 -11.47 23.92 -5.16
C TYR A 92 -10.78 23.20 -4.01
N GLU A 93 -10.61 23.99 -2.96
CA GLU A 93 -10.09 23.67 -1.64
C GLU A 93 -10.95 22.57 -0.99
N GLY A 94 -10.33 21.44 -0.69
CA GLY A 94 -10.88 20.44 0.22
C GLY A 94 -10.82 20.96 1.65
N SER A 95 -11.74 21.86 2.02
CA SER A 95 -11.92 22.33 3.39
C SER A 95 -13.26 21.89 3.96
N ILE A 96 -13.22 21.44 5.21
CA ILE A 96 -14.28 20.76 5.99
C ILE A 96 -15.44 21.71 6.42
N HIS A 97 -15.59 22.87 5.77
CA HIS A 97 -16.59 23.87 6.16
C HIS A 97 -17.28 24.52 4.96
N SER A 98 -18.31 23.86 4.42
CA SER A 98 -19.41 24.55 3.74
C SER A 98 -20.62 23.61 3.65
N PHE A 99 -21.51 23.71 4.63
CA PHE A 99 -22.87 23.17 4.58
C PHE A 99 -23.81 24.34 4.30
N ASP A 100 -24.22 24.51 3.04
CA ASP A 100 -25.59 24.83 2.68
C ASP A 100 -25.77 24.89 1.16
N SER A 101 -27.01 24.70 0.71
CA SER A 101 -27.59 24.90 -0.63
C SER A 101 -28.07 23.62 -1.31
N SER A 102 -29.35 23.37 -1.07
CA SER A 102 -30.24 22.47 -1.79
C SER A 102 -30.64 23.05 -3.16
N ASN A 103 -30.95 22.15 -4.10
CA ASN A 103 -31.39 22.34 -5.49
C ASN A 103 -30.34 22.73 -6.53
N HIS A 104 -30.00 21.79 -7.41
CA HIS A 104 -30.39 21.85 -8.83
C HIS A 104 -30.06 20.54 -9.57
N GLN A 105 -31.05 20.04 -10.33
CA GLN A 105 -30.86 19.11 -11.44
C GLN A 105 -29.92 19.72 -12.48
N SER A 106 -28.96 18.96 -13.04
CA SER A 106 -28.77 18.78 -14.49
C SER A 106 -27.42 18.15 -14.88
N ARG A 107 -27.51 17.29 -15.91
CA ARG A 107 -26.54 17.00 -16.99
C ARG A 107 -25.04 16.88 -16.63
N TRP A 108 -24.58 15.64 -16.75
CA TRP A 108 -23.17 15.27 -16.85
C TRP A 108 -22.57 15.85 -18.13
N SER A 109 -21.92 17.01 -18.01
CA SER A 109 -20.96 17.48 -19.00
C SER A 109 -19.58 17.01 -18.54
N PHE A 110 -19.01 16.05 -19.27
CA PHE A 110 -17.60 15.69 -19.18
C PHE A 110 -16.78 16.89 -19.66
N ASN A 111 -16.16 17.63 -18.74
CA ASN A 111 -15.16 18.64 -19.08
C ASN A 111 -13.87 18.33 -18.33
N ASP A 112 -12.76 18.44 -19.07
CA ASP A 112 -11.37 18.33 -18.65
C ASP A 112 -11.10 19.05 -17.31
N GLY A 113 -10.97 18.28 -16.23
CA GLY A 113 -10.36 18.80 -15.00
C GLY A 113 -8.84 18.90 -15.19
N PRO A 114 -8.16 19.86 -14.53
CA PRO A 114 -6.71 19.93 -14.58
C PRO A 114 -6.11 18.61 -14.07
N LEU A 115 -5.05 18.16 -14.73
CA LEU A 115 -4.22 17.01 -14.31
C LEU A 115 -3.81 17.18 -12.84
N PRO A 116 -3.59 16.09 -12.08
CA PRO A 116 -3.08 16.18 -10.71
C PRO A 116 -1.86 17.10 -10.66
N LEU A 117 -1.86 18.06 -9.74
CA LEU A 117 -0.76 18.99 -9.53
C LEU A 117 0.56 18.21 -9.41
N GLU A 118 1.51 18.52 -10.29
CA GLU A 118 2.85 17.97 -10.27
C GLU A 118 3.47 18.22 -8.87
N MET A 119 4.00 17.18 -8.22
CA MET A 119 4.61 17.33 -6.91
C MET A 119 5.94 18.09 -7.04
N ASP A 120 5.90 19.39 -6.79
CA ASP A 120 7.11 20.23 -6.73
C ASP A 120 8.02 19.78 -5.58
N ASP A 121 9.33 19.72 -5.85
CA ASP A 121 10.34 19.40 -4.85
C ASP A 121 10.48 20.51 -3.77
N PRO A 122 10.72 20.15 -2.50
CA PRO A 122 11.06 21.11 -1.46
C PRO A 122 12.49 21.66 -1.64
N PRO A 123 12.83 22.83 -1.06
CA PRO A 123 14.16 23.38 -1.15
C PRO A 123 15.17 22.48 -0.44
N PRO A 124 16.42 22.42 -0.95
CA PRO A 124 17.47 21.60 -0.38
C PRO A 124 17.87 22.07 1.01
N PHE A 125 18.16 21.12 1.90
CA PHE A 125 18.99 21.39 3.07
C PHE A 125 20.44 21.65 2.66
N GLU A 126 21.23 22.25 3.56
CA GLU A 126 22.68 22.24 3.43
C GLU A 126 23.22 20.81 3.36
N ASP A 127 24.26 20.60 2.53
CA ASP A 127 24.84 19.29 2.27
C ASP A 127 25.28 18.55 3.54
N SER A 128 25.79 19.28 4.53
CA SER A 128 26.21 18.74 5.83
C SER A 128 25.02 18.14 6.59
N LEU A 129 23.92 18.89 6.68
CA LEU A 129 22.69 18.46 7.34
C LEU A 129 22.03 17.31 6.58
N ALA A 130 21.93 17.39 5.26
CA ALA A 130 21.38 16.33 4.43
C ALA A 130 22.16 15.00 4.59
N LYS A 131 23.50 15.06 4.64
CA LYS A 131 24.34 13.88 4.93
C LYS A 131 24.09 13.33 6.33
N SER A 132 23.94 14.19 7.34
CA SER A 132 23.61 13.77 8.70
C SER A 132 22.23 13.08 8.79
N ILE A 133 21.19 13.66 8.18
CA ILE A 133 19.86 13.03 8.09
C ILE A 133 20.00 11.65 7.46
N MET A 134 20.70 11.56 6.32
CA MET A 134 20.87 10.32 5.57
C MET A 134 21.59 9.23 6.39
N ASN A 135 22.62 9.61 7.15
CA ASN A 135 23.36 8.66 8.00
C ASN A 135 22.50 8.13 9.14
N VAL A 136 21.72 9.00 9.81
CA VAL A 136 20.80 8.58 10.87
C VAL A 136 19.71 7.67 10.29
N MET A 137 19.11 8.02 9.15
CA MET A 137 18.07 7.20 8.52
C MET A 137 18.60 5.84 8.08
N SER A 138 19.80 5.78 7.49
CA SER A 138 20.46 4.52 7.10
C SER A 138 20.71 3.60 8.29
N ARG A 139 21.19 4.15 9.42
CA ARG A 139 21.35 3.40 10.67
C ARG A 139 20.03 2.82 11.18
N ILE A 140 18.96 3.62 11.16
CA ILE A 140 17.63 3.19 11.61
C ILE A 140 17.07 2.12 10.67
N MET A 141 17.23 2.28 9.35
CA MET A 141 16.78 1.30 8.36
C MET A 141 17.50 -0.05 8.49
N HIS A 142 18.80 -0.02 8.78
CA HIS A 142 19.54 -1.23 9.12
C HIS A 142 18.96 -1.89 10.38
N GLN A 143 18.76 -1.12 11.45
CA GLN A 143 18.17 -1.60 12.70
C GLN A 143 16.80 -2.26 12.46
N THR A 144 15.89 -1.61 11.72
CA THR A 144 14.55 -2.18 11.43
C THR A 144 14.66 -3.47 10.61
N THR A 145 15.59 -3.53 9.65
CA THR A 145 15.81 -4.73 8.83
C THR A 145 16.31 -5.91 9.66
N VAL A 146 17.28 -5.69 10.56
CA VAL A 146 17.80 -6.73 11.46
C VAL A 146 16.71 -7.25 12.41
N MET A 147 15.85 -6.35 12.93
CA MET A 147 14.75 -6.75 13.79
C MET A 147 13.70 -7.58 13.04
N GLU A 148 13.36 -7.20 11.81
CA GLU A 148 12.46 -7.98 10.95
C GLU A 148 13.05 -9.36 10.59
N GLU A 149 14.36 -9.45 10.30
CA GLU A 149 15.07 -10.72 10.05
C GLU A 149 15.00 -11.70 11.21
N ARG A 150 15.00 -11.22 12.46
CA ARG A 150 14.91 -12.08 13.64
C ARG A 150 13.53 -12.66 13.86
N GLU A 151 12.49 -11.88 13.59
CA GLU A 151 11.11 -12.28 13.87
C GLU A 151 10.57 -13.27 12.83
N TYR A 152 10.95 -13.09 11.56
CA TYR A 152 10.41 -13.90 10.46
C TYR A 152 11.45 -14.79 9.77
N GLY A 153 12.76 -14.59 9.99
CA GLY A 153 13.86 -15.32 9.35
C GLY A 153 14.26 -14.78 7.96
N GLN A 154 15.51 -15.00 7.53
CA GLN A 154 16.06 -14.45 6.27
C GLN A 154 15.28 -14.85 4.99
N ALA A 155 14.58 -15.99 5.00
CA ALA A 155 13.87 -16.50 3.82
C ALA A 155 12.49 -15.85 3.57
N THR A 156 11.92 -15.16 4.56
CA THR A 156 10.54 -14.64 4.57
C THR A 156 10.46 -13.13 4.31
N ASN A 157 11.58 -12.41 4.38
CA ASN A 157 11.63 -10.95 4.29
C ASN A 157 11.43 -10.38 2.88
N HIS A 158 11.83 -11.08 1.82
CA HIS A 158 11.62 -10.58 0.45
C HIS A 158 10.16 -10.59 0.02
N VAL A 159 9.26 -11.04 0.88
CA VAL A 159 8.04 -11.70 0.48
C VAL A 159 6.84 -11.09 1.22
N THR A 160 6.96 -10.87 2.54
CA THR A 160 6.04 -10.00 3.29
C THR A 160 6.01 -8.57 2.74
N GLN A 161 7.06 -8.16 2.02
CA GLN A 161 7.16 -6.89 1.32
C GLN A 161 6.78 -6.94 -0.17
N ILE A 162 6.49 -8.11 -0.77
CA ILE A 162 6.02 -8.18 -2.17
C ILE A 162 4.56 -7.72 -2.29
N THR A 163 3.79 -7.74 -1.20
CA THR A 163 2.34 -7.49 -1.21
C THR A 163 1.84 -6.35 -0.32
N ARG A 164 2.59 -5.86 0.68
CA ARG A 164 2.09 -4.78 1.56
C ARG A 164 1.94 -3.43 0.84
N SER A 165 0.75 -3.06 0.38
CA SER A 165 0.44 -1.64 0.13
C SER A 165 0.34 -0.92 1.48
N GLU A 166 0.70 0.37 1.55
CA GLU A 166 0.74 1.15 2.80
C GLU A 166 -0.60 1.16 3.56
N TYR A 167 -1.70 0.97 2.81
CA TYR A 167 -3.09 0.94 3.27
C TYR A 167 -3.48 -0.34 4.02
N TYR A 168 -2.73 -1.44 3.88
CA TYR A 168 -3.08 -2.75 4.43
C TYR A 168 -2.12 -3.17 5.55
N THR A 169 -2.13 -2.42 6.66
CA THR A 169 -1.39 -2.84 7.86
C THR A 169 -2.15 -3.95 8.59
N PRO A 170 -1.50 -5.09 8.92
CA PRO A 170 -2.08 -6.07 9.82
C PRO A 170 -2.50 -5.37 11.11
N SER A 171 -3.78 -5.49 11.45
CA SER A 171 -4.33 -4.95 12.67
C SER A 171 -4.07 -5.92 13.80
N ASN A 172 -2.84 -5.94 14.32
CA ASN A 172 -2.51 -6.72 15.51
C ASN A 172 -3.04 -6.03 16.77
N ILE A 173 -3.68 -6.82 17.63
CA ILE A 173 -4.35 -6.39 18.87
C ILE A 173 -3.34 -6.10 20.00
N SER A 174 -2.26 -6.86 20.02
CA SER A 174 -1.11 -6.59 20.88
C SER A 174 -0.14 -5.74 20.08
N ARG A 175 0.14 -4.50 20.51
CA ARG A 175 1.26 -3.71 19.95
C ARG A 175 2.55 -4.44 20.29
N THR A 176 2.95 -5.35 19.41
CA THR A 176 4.21 -6.05 19.56
C THR A 176 5.36 -5.10 19.24
N SER A 177 6.58 -5.48 19.60
CA SER A 177 7.79 -4.81 19.11
C SER A 177 7.79 -4.72 17.58
N ALA A 178 7.21 -5.70 16.87
CA ALA A 178 7.08 -5.73 15.43
C ALA A 178 6.27 -4.57 14.85
N ASP A 179 5.12 -4.26 15.45
CA ASP A 179 4.25 -3.18 14.98
C ASP A 179 4.93 -1.81 15.15
N ILE A 180 5.69 -1.64 16.24
CA ILE A 180 6.46 -0.41 16.49
C ILE A 180 7.61 -0.29 15.51
N VAL A 181 8.30 -1.39 15.19
CA VAL A 181 9.36 -1.42 14.15
C VAL A 181 8.81 -1.05 12.78
N LEU A 182 7.63 -1.57 12.41
CA LEU A 182 6.95 -1.18 11.17
C LEU A 182 6.59 0.31 11.16
N ASP A 183 6.10 0.83 12.27
CA ASP A 183 5.79 2.25 12.43
C ASP A 183 7.05 3.14 12.38
N ILE A 184 8.18 2.67 12.91
CA ILE A 184 9.49 3.33 12.81
C ILE A 184 9.91 3.39 11.34
N TYR A 185 9.84 2.26 10.65
CA TYR A 185 10.13 2.17 9.21
C TYR A 185 9.27 3.16 8.41
N LYS A 186 7.95 3.23 8.67
CA LYS A 186 7.04 4.17 8.01
C LYS A 186 7.37 5.64 8.30
N ALA A 187 7.77 5.97 9.53
CA ALA A 187 8.17 7.33 9.89
C ALA A 187 9.51 7.71 9.24
N SER A 188 10.49 6.81 9.23
CA SER A 188 11.77 6.96 8.54
C SER A 188 11.59 7.10 7.03
N SER A 189 10.70 6.32 6.42
CA SER A 189 10.37 6.41 5.00
C SER A 189 9.95 7.84 4.63
N ARG A 190 9.03 8.44 5.39
CA ARG A 190 8.58 9.83 5.18
C ARG A 190 9.70 10.86 5.26
N VAL A 191 10.66 10.68 6.17
CA VAL A 191 11.85 11.54 6.26
C VAL A 191 12.74 11.38 5.02
N ILE A 192 12.95 10.14 4.56
CA ILE A 192 13.72 9.85 3.33
C ILE A 192 13.00 10.38 2.10
N THR A 193 11.67 10.31 2.02
CA THR A 193 10.88 10.87 0.91
C THR A 193 11.12 12.38 0.81
N TYR A 194 11.03 13.11 1.92
CA TYR A 194 11.35 14.54 1.93
C TYR A 194 12.81 14.81 1.52
N LEU A 195 13.77 14.07 2.09
CA LEU A 195 15.19 14.28 1.82
C LEU A 195 15.56 13.97 0.37
N SER A 196 15.01 12.92 -0.21
CA SER A 196 15.25 12.54 -1.61
C SER A 196 14.57 13.49 -2.60
N ALA A 197 13.45 14.09 -2.21
CA ALA A 197 12.83 15.18 -2.98
C ALA A 197 13.73 16.44 -2.99
N SER A 198 14.22 16.85 -1.82
CA SER A 198 15.01 18.08 -1.65
C SER A 198 16.49 17.97 -2.06
N ASN A 199 17.15 16.85 -1.76
CA ASN A 199 18.60 16.66 -1.90
C ASN A 199 18.94 15.35 -2.63
N TRP A 200 18.33 15.10 -3.81
CA TRP A 200 18.51 13.86 -4.58
C TRP A 200 19.97 13.46 -4.80
N ASN A 201 20.85 14.40 -5.14
CA ASN A 201 22.25 14.09 -5.44
C ASN A 201 22.98 13.42 -4.25
N ILE A 202 22.67 13.83 -3.02
CA ILE A 202 23.27 13.26 -1.80
C ILE A 202 22.75 11.84 -1.57
N VAL A 203 21.42 11.68 -1.67
CA VAL A 203 20.76 10.38 -1.49
C VAL A 203 21.24 9.39 -2.56
N PHE A 204 21.23 9.80 -3.82
CA PHE A 204 21.65 8.97 -4.95
C PHE A 204 23.14 8.63 -4.91
N THR A 205 24.01 9.55 -4.47
CA THR A 205 25.44 9.24 -4.28
C THR A 205 25.64 8.11 -3.28
N LYS A 206 24.89 8.09 -2.16
CA LYS A 206 24.95 7.01 -1.18
C LYS A 206 24.42 5.70 -1.76
N ILE A 207 23.29 5.73 -2.46
CA ILE A 207 22.70 4.54 -3.11
C ILE A 207 23.68 3.97 -4.14
N LYS A 208 24.25 4.82 -5.00
CA LYS A 208 25.23 4.44 -6.02
C LYS A 208 26.49 3.84 -5.41
N ALA A 209 27.02 4.45 -4.34
CA ALA A 209 28.16 3.88 -3.62
C ALA A 209 27.84 2.48 -3.06
N ARG A 210 26.62 2.27 -2.59
CA ARG A 210 26.19 0.96 -2.10
C ARG A 210 26.02 -0.06 -3.23
N ILE A 211 25.44 0.33 -4.37
CA ILE A 211 25.35 -0.53 -5.56
C ILE A 211 26.74 -0.96 -6.02
N LEU A 212 27.68 -0.01 -6.10
CA LEU A 212 29.07 -0.30 -6.47
C LEU A 212 29.68 -1.33 -5.52
N TYR A 213 29.60 -1.11 -4.20
CA TYR A 213 30.09 -2.06 -3.21
C TYR A 213 29.47 -3.46 -3.40
N LEU A 214 28.14 -3.55 -3.55
CA LEU A 214 27.43 -4.82 -3.72
C LEU A 214 27.79 -5.54 -5.03
N SER A 215 28.20 -4.80 -6.06
CA SER A 215 28.63 -5.36 -7.35
C SER A 215 30.08 -5.85 -7.36
N THR A 216 30.91 -5.36 -6.43
CA THR A 216 32.35 -5.68 -6.38
C THR A 216 32.75 -6.52 -5.16
N THR A 217 31.87 -6.67 -4.17
CA THR A 217 32.18 -7.40 -2.94
C THR A 217 32.40 -8.89 -3.17
N SER A 218 33.37 -9.46 -2.46
CA SER A 218 33.61 -10.90 -2.41
C SER A 218 32.73 -11.63 -1.40
N ASP A 219 32.06 -10.89 -0.50
CA ASP A 219 31.12 -11.47 0.47
C ASP A 219 29.92 -12.10 -0.25
N GLU A 220 29.59 -13.34 0.10
CA GLU A 220 28.45 -14.07 -0.48
C GLU A 220 27.11 -13.62 0.09
N ASN A 221 27.10 -13.10 1.33
CA ASN A 221 25.91 -12.60 2.01
C ASN A 221 26.11 -11.15 2.49
N PRO A 222 26.39 -10.22 1.56
CA PRO A 222 26.60 -8.83 1.95
C PRO A 222 25.30 -8.26 2.52
N GLU A 223 25.45 -7.37 3.49
CA GLU A 223 24.33 -6.62 4.05
C GLU A 223 23.60 -5.82 2.95
N THR A 224 22.27 -5.73 2.96
CA THR A 224 21.50 -5.06 1.88
C THR A 224 20.49 -4.01 2.35
N SER A 225 20.48 -3.70 3.65
CA SER A 225 19.57 -2.73 4.29
C SER A 225 19.42 -1.41 3.51
N ASP A 226 20.53 -0.81 3.10
CA ASP A 226 20.58 0.47 2.37
C ASP A 226 19.91 0.41 0.99
N MET A 227 19.68 -0.78 0.40
CA MET A 227 18.92 -0.88 -0.85
C MET A 227 17.45 -0.51 -0.63
N ARG A 228 16.90 -0.76 0.56
CA ARG A 228 15.52 -0.39 0.89
C ARG A 228 15.27 1.12 0.85
N LEU A 229 16.32 1.94 0.96
CA LEU A 229 16.19 3.39 0.80
C LEU A 229 15.51 3.77 -0.53
N LEU A 230 15.71 2.99 -1.60
CA LEU A 230 15.09 3.19 -2.90
C LEU A 230 13.56 3.12 -2.86
N GLU A 231 12.97 2.32 -1.97
CA GLU A 231 11.52 2.18 -1.85
C GLU A 231 10.88 3.35 -1.07
N CYS A 232 11.70 4.12 -0.34
CA CYS A 232 11.28 5.32 0.39
C CYS A 232 11.53 6.63 -0.37
N CYS A 233 12.23 6.58 -1.49
CA CYS A 233 12.63 7.77 -2.24
C CYS A 233 11.45 8.40 -3.00
N SER A 234 11.42 9.73 -3.02
CA SER A 234 10.55 10.52 -3.89
C SER A 234 11.12 10.53 -5.32
N LEU A 235 10.87 9.44 -6.05
CA LEU A 235 11.36 9.24 -7.41
C LEU A 235 10.38 9.85 -8.41
N ASN A 236 10.75 10.95 -9.06
CA ASN A 236 10.12 11.39 -10.30
C ASN A 236 10.73 10.65 -11.51
N SER A 237 10.23 10.91 -12.71
CA SER A 237 10.62 10.26 -13.96
C SER A 237 12.13 10.28 -14.21
N LYS A 238 12.78 11.44 -13.99
CA LYS A 238 14.23 11.63 -14.16
C LYS A 238 15.03 10.86 -13.12
N ARG A 239 14.64 10.91 -11.85
CA ARG A 239 15.31 10.19 -10.76
C ARG A 239 15.18 8.68 -10.95
N LEU A 240 13.99 8.20 -11.31
CA LEU A 240 13.77 6.79 -11.65
C LEU A 240 14.66 6.35 -12.82
N ALA A 241 14.77 7.16 -13.88
CA ALA A 241 15.67 6.88 -15.00
C ALA A 241 17.14 6.75 -14.57
N THR A 242 17.62 7.61 -13.64
CA THR A 242 19.00 7.48 -13.11
C THR A 242 19.21 6.20 -12.31
N VAL A 243 18.22 5.77 -11.52
CA VAL A 243 18.27 4.50 -10.78
C VAL A 243 18.30 3.31 -11.74
N LEU A 244 17.42 3.29 -12.74
CA LEU A 244 17.36 2.21 -13.74
C LEU A 244 18.66 2.10 -14.54
N THR A 245 19.25 3.25 -14.91
CA THR A 245 20.54 3.29 -15.62
C THR A 245 21.65 2.63 -14.79
N GLU A 246 21.71 2.93 -13.49
CA GLU A 246 22.74 2.36 -12.61
C GLU A 246 22.58 0.84 -12.50
N PHE A 247 21.35 0.33 -12.40
CA PHE A 247 21.10 -1.10 -12.34
C PHE A 247 21.31 -1.81 -13.69
N CYS A 248 21.02 -1.17 -14.83
CA CYS A 248 21.38 -1.74 -16.14
C CYS A 248 22.87 -2.12 -16.21
N ASN A 249 23.74 -1.32 -15.56
CA ASN A 249 25.19 -1.53 -15.57
C ASN A 249 25.69 -2.52 -14.50
N SER A 250 24.97 -2.68 -13.39
CA SER A 250 25.47 -3.37 -12.19
C SER A 250 24.71 -4.65 -11.83
N PHE A 251 23.46 -4.82 -12.29
CA PHE A 251 22.55 -5.88 -11.82
C PHE A 251 23.11 -7.29 -12.02
N MET A 252 23.75 -7.55 -13.16
CA MET A 252 24.38 -8.85 -13.47
C MET A 252 25.58 -9.18 -12.56
N HIS A 253 26.21 -8.17 -11.97
CA HIS A 253 27.37 -8.31 -11.10
C HIS A 253 27.00 -8.51 -9.63
N LEU A 254 25.73 -8.26 -9.26
CA LEU A 254 25.24 -8.49 -7.90
C LEU A 254 25.18 -9.99 -7.59
N LYS A 255 25.38 -10.35 -6.32
CA LYS A 255 25.17 -11.72 -5.82
C LYS A 255 23.71 -12.13 -6.02
N LYS A 256 23.47 -13.44 -6.20
CA LYS A 256 22.14 -13.99 -6.53
C LYS A 256 21.07 -13.60 -5.51
N ALA A 257 21.40 -13.64 -4.22
CA ALA A 257 20.47 -13.21 -3.16
C ALA A 257 20.14 -11.72 -3.33
N THR A 258 21.18 -10.86 -3.41
CA THR A 258 21.07 -9.41 -3.62
C THR A 258 20.26 -9.04 -4.86
N GLN A 259 20.40 -9.77 -5.99
CA GLN A 259 19.60 -9.56 -7.20
C GLN A 259 18.10 -9.67 -6.91
N LEU A 260 17.68 -10.63 -6.08
CA LEU A 260 16.28 -10.82 -5.72
C LEU A 260 15.77 -9.72 -4.78
N ILE A 261 16.61 -9.27 -3.84
CA ILE A 261 16.29 -8.14 -2.93
C ILE A 261 16.04 -6.89 -3.76
N VAL A 262 17.03 -6.53 -4.58
CA VAL A 262 16.98 -5.35 -5.45
C VAL A 262 15.81 -5.46 -6.42
N ALA A 263 15.51 -6.66 -6.95
CA ALA A 263 14.38 -6.80 -7.85
C ALA A 263 13.03 -6.49 -7.20
N ALA A 264 12.84 -6.97 -5.96
CA ALA A 264 11.64 -6.65 -5.18
C ALA A 264 11.56 -5.15 -4.86
N THR A 265 12.67 -4.54 -4.43
CA THR A 265 12.77 -3.10 -4.17
C THR A 265 12.48 -2.27 -5.41
N LEU A 266 13.04 -2.62 -6.57
CA LEU A 266 12.80 -1.89 -7.82
C LEU A 266 11.34 -1.93 -8.26
N ARG A 267 10.65 -3.08 -8.10
CA ARG A 267 9.21 -3.14 -8.36
C ARG A 267 8.45 -2.14 -7.48
N ARG A 268 8.82 -2.03 -6.20
CA ARG A 268 8.22 -1.05 -5.27
C ARG A 268 8.53 0.38 -5.64
N SER A 269 9.78 0.69 -5.99
CA SER A 269 10.18 2.02 -6.46
C SER A 269 9.41 2.47 -7.70
N ILE A 270 9.15 1.56 -8.66
CA ILE A 270 8.33 1.87 -9.85
C ILE A 270 6.89 2.17 -9.45
N TRP A 271 6.30 1.36 -8.55
CA TRP A 271 4.97 1.64 -8.02
C TRP A 271 4.90 2.98 -7.26
N GLY A 272 5.89 3.25 -6.41
CA GLY A 272 6.00 4.50 -5.68
C GLY A 272 6.05 5.72 -6.61
N TRP A 273 6.74 5.63 -7.75
CA TRP A 273 6.70 6.68 -8.77
C TRP A 273 5.31 6.84 -9.38
N ILE A 274 4.64 5.76 -9.80
CA ILE A 274 3.29 5.83 -10.39
C ILE A 274 2.28 6.42 -9.39
N GLU A 275 2.37 6.04 -8.12
CA GLU A 275 1.47 6.50 -7.05
C GLU A 275 1.75 7.95 -6.64
N THR A 276 3.01 8.37 -6.60
CA THR A 276 3.42 9.73 -6.15
C THR A 276 3.34 10.76 -7.28
N TYR A 277 3.67 10.35 -8.51
CA TYR A 277 3.72 11.21 -9.70
C TYR A 277 2.83 10.67 -10.84
N PRO A 278 1.52 10.49 -10.60
CA PRO A 278 0.63 9.87 -11.58
C PRO A 278 0.51 10.68 -12.89
N GLY A 279 0.72 12.00 -12.83
CA GLY A 279 0.77 12.88 -14.00
C GLY A 279 1.90 12.54 -14.98
N GLU A 280 3.11 12.26 -14.46
CA GLU A 280 4.26 11.87 -15.29
C GLU A 280 4.01 10.50 -15.95
N PHE A 281 3.45 9.54 -15.21
CA PHE A 281 3.12 8.22 -15.76
C PHE A 281 2.05 8.29 -16.85
N MET A 282 1.03 9.13 -16.66
CA MET A 282 0.01 9.37 -17.68
C MET A 282 0.62 9.99 -18.94
N GLN A 283 1.48 11.00 -18.78
CA GLN A 283 2.18 11.64 -19.89
C GLN A 283 3.06 10.62 -20.65
N LEU A 284 3.77 9.75 -19.92
CA LEU A 284 4.56 8.67 -20.52
C LEU A 284 3.67 7.77 -21.39
N CYS A 285 2.54 7.30 -20.84
CA CYS A 285 1.58 6.47 -21.56
C CYS A 285 0.98 7.19 -22.79
N GLN A 286 0.62 8.46 -22.67
CA GLN A 286 0.07 9.25 -23.78
C GLN A 286 1.09 9.51 -24.87
N SER A 287 2.35 9.75 -24.50
CA SER A 287 3.45 9.97 -25.45
C SER A 287 3.80 8.73 -26.29
N GLN A 288 3.36 7.54 -25.87
CA GLN A 288 3.71 6.25 -26.48
C GLN A 288 5.23 6.07 -26.63
N LYS A 289 5.99 6.53 -25.64
CA LYS A 289 7.45 6.34 -25.54
C LYS A 289 7.77 5.53 -24.30
N LYS A 290 8.88 4.79 -24.33
CA LYS A 290 9.46 4.22 -23.11
C LYS A 290 10.10 5.29 -22.23
N LEU A 291 10.17 5.01 -20.93
CA LEU A 291 10.89 5.82 -19.97
C LEU A 291 12.40 5.77 -20.27
N ASP A 292 13.09 6.89 -20.01
CA ASP A 292 14.55 6.93 -20.03
C ASP A 292 15.16 5.98 -18.97
N GLY A 293 16.43 5.61 -19.16
CA GLY A 293 17.17 4.76 -18.22
C GLY A 293 17.16 3.26 -18.54
N GLY A 294 16.70 2.88 -19.72
CA GLY A 294 16.81 1.52 -20.25
C GLY A 294 15.96 0.45 -19.55
N PRO A 295 14.67 0.69 -19.22
CA PRO A 295 13.81 -0.33 -18.62
C PRO A 295 13.71 -1.61 -19.47
N ASP A 296 13.78 -1.48 -20.80
CA ASP A 296 13.77 -2.59 -21.74
C ASP A 296 15.05 -3.44 -21.72
N ILE A 297 16.19 -2.84 -21.36
CA ILE A 297 17.47 -3.53 -21.18
C ILE A 297 17.44 -4.32 -19.87
N LEU A 298 17.02 -3.68 -18.78
CA LEU A 298 16.89 -4.34 -17.49
C LEU A 298 15.87 -5.49 -17.54
N PHE A 299 14.80 -5.35 -18.34
CA PHE A 299 13.87 -6.43 -18.61
C PHE A 299 14.56 -7.67 -19.19
N GLU A 300 15.45 -7.51 -20.18
CA GLU A 300 16.18 -8.62 -20.81
C GLU A 300 17.18 -9.27 -19.84
N ILE A 301 17.82 -8.46 -18.99
CA ILE A 301 18.68 -8.95 -17.91
C ILE A 301 17.86 -9.85 -16.96
N CYS A 302 16.73 -9.35 -16.44
CA CYS A 302 15.85 -10.14 -15.58
C CYS A 302 15.31 -11.39 -16.29
N LEU A 303 15.01 -11.32 -17.58
CA LEU A 303 14.56 -12.46 -18.37
C LEU A 303 15.60 -13.57 -18.42
N SER A 304 16.88 -13.21 -18.61
CA SER A 304 17.98 -14.17 -18.63
C SER A 304 18.23 -14.85 -17.28
N LEU A 305 17.88 -14.18 -16.17
CA LEU A 305 18.10 -14.66 -14.82
C LEU A 305 16.92 -15.48 -14.27
N ALA A 306 15.74 -15.41 -14.88
CA ALA A 306 14.51 -16.05 -14.40
C ALA A 306 14.41 -17.56 -14.73
N ASP A 307 15.44 -18.32 -14.37
CA ASP A 307 15.62 -19.75 -14.69
C ASP A 307 14.83 -20.72 -13.78
N THR A 308 14.62 -20.35 -12.51
CA THR A 308 13.97 -21.18 -11.49
C THR A 308 12.64 -20.56 -11.04
N THR A 309 11.73 -21.39 -10.54
CA THR A 309 10.43 -20.94 -10.02
C THR A 309 10.57 -19.86 -8.94
N ARG A 310 11.54 -20.02 -8.02
CA ARG A 310 11.79 -19.04 -6.95
C ARG A 310 12.25 -17.69 -7.50
N LYS A 311 13.14 -17.68 -8.49
CA LYS A 311 13.57 -16.43 -9.13
C LYS A 311 12.44 -15.81 -9.95
N LYS A 312 11.68 -16.62 -10.72
CA LYS A 312 10.48 -16.15 -11.46
C LYS A 312 9.49 -15.46 -10.55
N ALA A 313 9.27 -15.98 -9.34
CA ALA A 313 8.34 -15.43 -8.36
C ALA A 313 8.63 -13.95 -7.98
N ILE A 314 9.87 -13.50 -8.17
CA ILE A 314 10.32 -12.14 -7.85
C ILE A 314 10.61 -11.34 -9.13
N LEU A 315 11.22 -11.99 -10.13
CA LEU A 315 11.62 -11.33 -11.37
C LEU A 315 10.45 -11.09 -12.33
N TRP A 316 9.44 -11.97 -12.40
CA TRP A 316 8.30 -11.74 -13.30
C TRP A 316 7.49 -10.48 -12.94
N PRO A 317 7.20 -10.21 -11.65
CA PRO A 317 6.55 -8.96 -11.29
C PRO A 317 7.41 -7.73 -11.60
N LEU A 318 8.73 -7.76 -11.40
CA LEU A 318 9.62 -6.67 -11.84
C LEU A 318 9.60 -6.51 -13.36
N GLN A 319 9.73 -7.60 -14.12
CA GLN A 319 9.67 -7.58 -15.59
C GLN A 319 8.35 -6.99 -16.09
N THR A 320 7.24 -7.28 -15.40
CA THR A 320 5.94 -6.71 -15.69
C THR A 320 5.95 -5.20 -15.52
N MET A 321 6.47 -4.70 -14.39
CA MET A 321 6.58 -3.25 -14.16
C MET A 321 7.55 -2.57 -15.13
N LEU A 322 8.68 -3.19 -15.48
CA LEU A 322 9.60 -2.67 -16.50
C LEU A 322 8.94 -2.58 -17.88
N LEU A 323 8.04 -3.52 -18.22
CA LEU A 323 7.27 -3.47 -19.45
C LEU A 323 6.19 -2.37 -19.42
N VAL A 324 5.59 -2.12 -18.26
CA VAL A 324 4.66 -0.98 -18.04
C VAL A 324 5.37 0.37 -18.29
N LEU A 325 6.68 0.47 -18.06
CA LEU A 325 7.51 1.63 -18.40
C LEU A 325 7.84 1.75 -19.90
N CYS A 326 7.41 0.79 -20.74
CA CYS A 326 7.63 0.79 -22.18
C CYS A 326 6.31 0.82 -23.00
N PRO A 327 5.52 1.91 -22.96
CA PRO A 327 4.29 2.06 -23.75
C PRO A 327 4.46 1.84 -25.25
N ASP A 328 5.58 2.27 -25.84
CA ASP A 328 5.93 2.05 -27.25
C ASP A 328 5.92 0.57 -27.63
N ILE A 329 6.53 -0.27 -26.79
CA ILE A 329 6.56 -1.71 -26.97
C ILE A 329 5.15 -2.28 -26.83
N LEU A 330 4.43 -1.94 -25.75
CA LEU A 330 3.07 -2.42 -25.51
C LEU A 330 2.10 -2.04 -26.65
N TYR A 331 2.23 -0.84 -27.20
CA TYR A 331 1.45 -0.39 -28.35
C TYR A 331 1.80 -1.17 -29.62
N SER A 332 3.10 -1.43 -29.87
CA SER A 332 3.54 -2.18 -31.04
C SER A 332 3.05 -3.63 -31.06
N LEU A 333 2.86 -4.25 -29.89
CA LEU A 333 2.36 -5.63 -29.76
C LEU A 333 0.90 -5.79 -30.16
N ASP A 334 0.15 -4.69 -30.18
CA ASP A 334 -1.26 -4.64 -30.54
C ASP A 334 -1.47 -4.58 -32.07
N SER A 335 -0.42 -4.24 -32.83
CA SER A 335 -0.45 -4.22 -34.30
C SER A 335 0.07 -5.55 -34.87
N PRO A 336 -0.77 -6.33 -35.59
CA PRO A 336 -0.40 -7.65 -36.10
C PRO A 336 0.73 -7.64 -37.14
N ASP A 337 1.02 -6.49 -37.77
CA ASP A 337 2.06 -6.36 -38.80
C ASP A 337 3.46 -6.09 -38.21
N VAL A 338 3.55 -5.51 -37.00
CA VAL A 338 4.81 -5.08 -36.36
C VAL A 338 5.38 -6.12 -35.39
N ALA A 339 4.55 -7.06 -34.92
CA ALA A 339 4.92 -8.11 -33.96
C ALA A 339 6.05 -9.07 -34.43
N ARG A 340 6.42 -9.04 -35.72
CA ARG A 340 7.40 -9.97 -36.33
C ARG A 340 8.87 -9.56 -36.18
N SER A 341 9.21 -8.42 -35.56
CA SER A 341 10.61 -7.97 -35.43
C SER A 341 10.94 -7.34 -34.06
N VAL A 342 12.16 -7.63 -33.55
CA VAL A 342 12.87 -7.19 -32.32
C VAL A 342 12.15 -7.35 -30.95
N ASN A 343 10.83 -7.19 -30.86
CA ASN A 343 10.06 -7.26 -29.60
C ASN A 343 9.54 -8.66 -29.23
N SER A 344 10.00 -9.71 -29.92
CA SER A 344 9.45 -11.06 -29.79
C SER A 344 9.53 -11.60 -28.36
N LYS A 345 10.60 -11.32 -27.61
CA LYS A 345 10.75 -11.81 -26.23
C LYS A 345 9.75 -11.19 -25.26
N LYS A 346 9.47 -9.89 -25.39
CA LYS A 346 8.47 -9.18 -24.57
C LYS A 346 7.05 -9.65 -24.91
N ALA A 347 6.76 -9.86 -26.20
CA ALA A 347 5.53 -10.51 -26.66
C ALA A 347 5.37 -11.94 -26.09
N MET A 348 6.44 -12.75 -26.18
CA MET A 348 6.47 -14.12 -25.66
C MET A 348 6.28 -14.15 -24.14
N PHE A 349 6.83 -13.19 -23.41
CA PHE A 349 6.62 -13.05 -21.98
C PHE A 349 5.14 -12.80 -21.65
N LEU A 350 4.48 -11.83 -22.29
CA LEU A 350 3.04 -11.59 -22.10
C LEU A 350 2.20 -12.82 -22.46
N ASN A 351 2.52 -13.50 -23.56
CA ASN A 351 1.85 -14.75 -23.93
C ASN A 351 2.06 -15.84 -22.86
N THR A 352 3.28 -15.96 -22.32
CA THR A 352 3.60 -16.90 -21.23
C THR A 352 2.79 -16.61 -19.97
N LEU A 353 2.65 -15.33 -19.60
CA LEU A 353 1.78 -14.91 -18.50
C LEU A 353 0.33 -15.33 -18.78
N ARG A 354 -0.18 -15.04 -19.99
CA ARG A 354 -1.56 -15.37 -20.38
C ARG A 354 -1.84 -16.86 -20.33
N THR A 355 -0.93 -17.68 -20.84
CA THR A 355 -1.08 -19.14 -20.78
C THR A 355 -0.98 -19.66 -19.35
N SER A 356 -0.11 -19.08 -18.52
CA SER A 356 0.06 -19.48 -17.13
C SER A 356 -1.16 -19.14 -16.28
N LEU A 357 -1.88 -18.07 -16.61
CA LEU A 357 -3.09 -17.65 -15.88
C LEU A 357 -4.23 -18.69 -15.98
N LYS A 358 -4.30 -19.45 -17.09
CA LYS A 358 -5.34 -20.47 -17.31
C LYS A 358 -5.25 -21.68 -16.36
N GLY A 359 -4.19 -21.78 -15.55
CA GLY A 359 -4.05 -22.78 -14.51
C GLY A 359 -2.62 -23.31 -14.35
N GLY A 360 -2.42 -24.11 -13.29
CA GLY A 360 -1.14 -24.76 -12.99
C GLY A 360 -0.29 -24.00 -11.97
N ARG A 361 0.96 -24.46 -11.76
CA ARG A 361 1.86 -23.98 -10.70
C ARG A 361 2.19 -22.48 -10.77
N MET A 362 2.10 -21.88 -11.95
CA MET A 362 2.46 -20.47 -12.19
C MET A 362 1.25 -19.55 -12.26
N ALA A 363 0.03 -20.05 -12.04
CA ALA A 363 -1.20 -19.25 -12.17
C ALA A 363 -1.25 -18.09 -11.18
N GLU A 364 -0.86 -18.32 -9.93
CA GLU A 364 -0.77 -17.27 -8.91
C GLU A 364 0.24 -16.18 -9.27
N LEU A 365 1.40 -16.58 -9.81
CA LEU A 365 2.42 -15.64 -10.23
C LEU A 365 1.95 -14.79 -11.41
N ALA A 366 1.30 -15.42 -12.40
CA ALA A 366 0.67 -14.71 -13.51
C ALA A 366 -0.43 -13.75 -13.02
N THR A 367 -1.19 -14.16 -12.00
CA THR A 367 -2.21 -13.34 -11.36
C THR A 367 -1.62 -12.07 -10.75
N ILE A 368 -0.52 -12.17 -10.00
CA ILE A 368 0.19 -11.01 -9.44
C ILE A 368 0.60 -10.03 -10.55
N CYS A 369 1.17 -10.54 -11.65
CA CYS A 369 1.61 -9.71 -12.78
C CYS A 369 0.42 -9.01 -13.48
N TYR A 370 -0.69 -9.72 -13.68
CA TYR A 370 -1.86 -9.12 -14.32
C TYR A 370 -2.61 -8.15 -13.40
N VAL A 371 -2.61 -8.37 -12.08
CA VAL A 371 -3.10 -7.37 -11.12
C VAL A 371 -2.26 -6.08 -11.20
N ASP A 372 -0.94 -6.18 -11.34
CA ASP A 372 -0.09 -4.99 -11.57
C ASP A 372 -0.50 -4.23 -12.85
N ILE A 373 -0.72 -4.94 -13.96
CA ILE A 373 -1.17 -4.34 -15.23
C ILE A 373 -2.54 -3.66 -15.07
N CYS A 374 -3.50 -4.35 -14.44
CA CYS A 374 -4.83 -3.80 -14.18
C CYS A 374 -4.77 -2.54 -13.30
N LYS A 375 -3.96 -2.56 -12.23
CA LYS A 375 -3.72 -1.39 -11.38
C LYS A 375 -3.12 -0.24 -12.20
N ALA A 376 -2.11 -0.50 -13.03
CA ALA A 376 -1.45 0.53 -13.84
C ALA A 376 -2.43 1.15 -14.84
N ALA A 377 -3.33 0.35 -15.42
CA ALA A 377 -4.39 0.83 -16.30
C ALA A 377 -5.38 1.81 -15.61
N THR A 378 -5.49 1.79 -14.27
CA THR A 378 -6.31 2.78 -13.52
C THR A 378 -5.72 4.18 -13.50
N TYR A 379 -4.42 4.33 -13.78
CA TYR A 379 -3.71 5.61 -13.81
C TYR A 379 -3.78 6.33 -15.16
N VAL A 380 -4.44 5.73 -16.15
CA VAL A 380 -4.63 6.29 -17.48
C VAL A 380 -6.11 6.60 -17.70
N SER A 381 -6.46 7.72 -18.34
CA SER A 381 -7.86 8.11 -18.56
C SER A 381 -8.61 7.12 -19.48
N LYS A 382 -9.94 7.06 -19.35
CA LYS A 382 -10.81 6.23 -20.22
C LYS A 382 -10.77 6.66 -21.69
N THR A 383 -10.48 7.93 -21.94
CA THR A 383 -10.39 8.50 -23.29
C THR A 383 -9.09 8.13 -24.00
N ASP A 384 -8.07 7.72 -23.25
CA ASP A 384 -6.75 7.47 -23.79
C ASP A 384 -6.71 6.08 -24.44
N SER A 385 -6.27 6.02 -25.69
CA SER A 385 -6.00 4.77 -26.42
C SER A 385 -4.72 4.09 -25.95
N SER A 386 -4.54 3.95 -24.64
CA SER A 386 -3.38 3.30 -24.04
C SER A 386 -3.42 1.79 -24.23
N ALA A 387 -2.27 1.20 -24.56
CA ALA A 387 -2.12 -0.25 -24.71
C ALA A 387 -2.48 -1.00 -23.40
N LEU A 388 -2.20 -0.42 -22.23
CA LEU A 388 -2.53 -1.02 -20.93
C LEU A 388 -4.04 -1.27 -20.78
N ARG A 389 -4.87 -0.30 -21.21
CA ARG A 389 -6.34 -0.44 -21.13
C ARG A 389 -6.89 -1.50 -22.09
N ARG A 390 -6.19 -1.80 -23.19
CA ARG A 390 -6.59 -2.82 -24.16
C ARG A 390 -6.28 -4.25 -23.68
N ILE A 391 -5.27 -4.42 -22.83
CA ILE A 391 -4.95 -5.73 -22.23
C ILE A 391 -6.03 -6.16 -21.22
N VAL A 392 -6.64 -5.23 -20.48
CA VAL A 392 -7.55 -5.54 -19.37
C VAL A 392 -8.72 -6.47 -19.76
N PRO A 393 -9.53 -6.19 -20.81
CA PRO A 393 -10.66 -7.03 -21.18
C PRO A 393 -10.26 -8.47 -21.56
N GLU A 394 -9.02 -8.67 -22.01
CA GLU A 394 -8.50 -9.96 -22.44
C GLU A 394 -8.15 -10.91 -21.29
N VAL A 395 -8.05 -10.39 -20.05
CA VAL A 395 -7.59 -11.13 -18.88
C VAL A 395 -8.54 -11.03 -17.68
N GLU A 396 -9.50 -10.10 -17.70
CA GLU A 396 -10.43 -9.87 -16.58
C GLU A 396 -11.20 -11.13 -16.18
N ASN A 397 -11.70 -11.90 -17.15
CA ASN A 397 -12.50 -13.09 -16.88
C ASN A 397 -11.67 -14.20 -16.25
N GLU A 398 -10.46 -14.45 -16.77
CA GLU A 398 -9.51 -15.41 -16.23
C GLU A 398 -9.03 -15.01 -14.83
N LEU A 399 -8.71 -13.73 -14.61
CA LEU A 399 -8.37 -13.21 -13.28
C LEU A 399 -9.49 -13.44 -12.28
N ARG A 400 -10.73 -13.14 -12.67
CA ARG A 400 -11.90 -13.38 -11.80
C ARG A 400 -12.04 -14.85 -11.46
N GLY A 401 -11.95 -15.72 -12.46
CA GLY A 401 -12.03 -17.17 -12.26
C GLY A 401 -10.92 -17.71 -11.35
N GLN A 402 -9.73 -17.11 -11.38
CA GLN A 402 -8.60 -17.55 -10.57
C GLN A 402 -8.62 -17.01 -9.14
N LEU A 403 -9.12 -15.79 -8.92
CA LEU A 403 -9.09 -15.11 -7.62
C LEU A 403 -10.38 -15.29 -6.82
N PHE A 404 -11.53 -15.38 -7.48
CA PHE A 404 -12.86 -15.35 -6.85
C PHE A 404 -13.64 -16.66 -7.10
N ASP A 405 -12.95 -17.81 -7.05
CA ASP A 405 -13.58 -19.13 -7.07
C ASP A 405 -13.99 -19.54 -5.64
N SER A 406 -15.30 -19.57 -5.36
CA SER A 406 -15.85 -20.00 -4.07
C SER A 406 -15.73 -21.50 -3.83
N GLU A 407 -15.64 -22.31 -4.89
CA GLU A 407 -15.50 -23.77 -4.79
C GLU A 407 -14.04 -24.18 -4.54
N LYS A 408 -13.09 -23.33 -4.97
CA LYS A 408 -11.65 -23.51 -4.77
C LYS A 408 -11.00 -22.23 -4.25
N PRO A 409 -11.33 -21.78 -3.03
CA PRO A 409 -10.75 -20.57 -2.49
C PRO A 409 -9.24 -20.73 -2.30
N LEU A 410 -8.50 -19.65 -2.53
CA LEU A 410 -7.07 -19.58 -2.22
C LEU A 410 -6.87 -19.84 -0.72
N ILE A 411 -5.90 -20.67 -0.38
CA ILE A 411 -5.61 -21.03 1.01
C ILE A 411 -4.73 -19.92 1.61
N ALA A 412 -5.29 -19.14 2.54
CA ALA A 412 -4.61 -18.01 3.18
C ALA A 412 -3.29 -18.37 3.88
N ASP A 413 -3.13 -19.63 4.29
CA ASP A 413 -2.07 -20.11 5.18
C ASP A 413 -1.06 -21.08 4.50
N SER A 414 -1.09 -21.16 3.16
CA SER A 414 -0.09 -21.93 2.41
C SER A 414 1.25 -21.16 2.35
N LEU A 415 1.93 -21.07 3.50
CA LEU A 415 3.29 -20.56 3.67
C LEU A 415 4.34 -21.31 2.82
N MET A 416 3.95 -22.42 2.18
CA MET A 416 4.68 -23.07 1.10
C MET A 416 3.79 -23.25 -0.13
N ASN A 417 3.41 -22.15 -0.80
CA ASN A 417 3.11 -22.24 -2.22
C ASN A 417 4.34 -22.83 -2.91
N GLY A 418 4.13 -23.62 -3.97
CA GLY A 418 5.20 -24.24 -4.75
C GLY A 418 6.20 -23.24 -5.36
N LEU A 419 6.09 -21.94 -5.06
CA LEU A 419 6.93 -20.84 -5.51
C LEU A 419 8.06 -20.47 -4.52
N GLY A 420 7.98 -20.90 -3.25
CA GLY A 420 8.98 -20.54 -2.23
C GLY A 420 8.92 -19.08 -1.79
N ILE A 421 7.76 -18.45 -1.96
CA ILE A 421 7.40 -17.11 -1.49
C ILE A 421 6.01 -17.17 -0.81
N ILE A 422 5.83 -16.40 0.26
CA ILE A 422 4.57 -16.02 0.91
C ILE A 422 3.85 -14.97 0.06
N ILE A 423 2.57 -15.19 -0.19
CA ILE A 423 1.71 -14.24 -0.92
C ILE A 423 0.62 -13.85 0.06
N ASP A 424 0.50 -12.55 0.35
CA ASP A 424 -0.64 -12.06 1.10
C ASP A 424 -1.87 -12.02 0.17
N HIS A 425 -2.63 -13.12 0.20
CA HIS A 425 -3.83 -13.27 -0.61
C HIS A 425 -4.91 -12.25 -0.28
N ARG A 426 -4.99 -11.76 0.98
CA ARG A 426 -5.97 -10.73 1.39
C ARG A 426 -5.72 -9.44 0.63
N THR A 427 -4.45 -9.01 0.61
CA THR A 427 -4.04 -7.79 -0.08
C THR A 427 -4.11 -7.94 -1.60
N LEU A 428 -3.70 -9.09 -2.16
CA LEU A 428 -3.79 -9.34 -3.61
C LEU A 428 -5.24 -9.27 -4.13
N LEU A 429 -6.18 -9.87 -3.38
CA LEU A 429 -7.60 -9.81 -3.71
C LEU A 429 -8.14 -8.38 -3.60
N ALA A 430 -7.78 -7.66 -2.54
CA ALA A 430 -8.18 -6.27 -2.35
C ALA A 430 -7.66 -5.36 -3.48
N ASP A 431 -6.38 -5.48 -3.83
CA ASP A 431 -5.76 -4.76 -4.95
C ASP A 431 -6.48 -5.02 -6.28
N CYS A 432 -6.83 -6.28 -6.55
CA CYS A 432 -7.60 -6.66 -7.73
C CYS A 432 -9.00 -6.04 -7.69
N MET A 433 -9.71 -6.11 -6.56
CA MET A 433 -11.04 -5.50 -6.40
C MET A 433 -11.02 -4.00 -6.66
N VAL A 434 -10.05 -3.27 -6.09
CA VAL A 434 -9.89 -1.83 -6.28
C VAL A 434 -9.62 -1.52 -7.76
N ALA A 435 -8.72 -2.27 -8.40
CA ALA A 435 -8.42 -2.09 -9.82
C ALA A 435 -9.65 -2.32 -10.69
N MET A 436 -10.36 -3.44 -10.52
CA MET A 436 -11.57 -3.76 -11.28
C MET A 436 -12.69 -2.75 -11.04
N PHE A 437 -12.86 -2.26 -9.81
CA PHE A 437 -13.81 -1.20 -9.49
C PHE A 437 -13.48 0.11 -10.19
N ARG A 438 -12.20 0.52 -10.23
CA ARG A 438 -11.76 1.73 -10.93
C ARG A 438 -11.93 1.61 -12.46
N LEU A 439 -11.66 0.43 -13.01
CA LEU A 439 -11.80 0.16 -14.45
C LEU A 439 -13.28 0.09 -14.88
N ASN A 440 -14.10 -0.66 -14.15
CA ASN A 440 -15.54 -0.83 -14.42
C ASN A 440 -16.36 -1.00 -13.11
N PRO A 441 -16.82 0.11 -12.50
CA PRO A 441 -17.48 0.09 -11.20
C PRO A 441 -18.74 -0.78 -11.16
N ARG A 442 -19.56 -0.73 -12.22
CA ARG A 442 -20.82 -1.46 -12.31
C ARG A 442 -20.58 -2.97 -12.34
N GLN A 443 -19.59 -3.40 -13.12
CA GLN A 443 -19.25 -4.82 -13.26
C GLN A 443 -18.61 -5.37 -11.99
N ALA A 444 -17.69 -4.62 -11.37
CA ALA A 444 -17.06 -5.01 -10.11
C ALA A 444 -18.10 -5.15 -8.98
N LEU A 445 -19.02 -4.18 -8.84
CA LEU A 445 -20.10 -4.24 -7.86
C LEU A 445 -21.01 -5.46 -8.07
N ARG A 446 -21.40 -5.71 -9.32
CA ARG A 446 -22.34 -6.79 -9.66
C ARG A 446 -21.75 -8.19 -9.55
N ASN A 447 -20.47 -8.37 -9.92
CA ASN A 447 -19.90 -9.70 -10.14
C ASN A 447 -18.80 -10.09 -9.14
N ILE A 448 -18.22 -9.13 -8.42
CA ILE A 448 -17.12 -9.39 -7.47
C ILE A 448 -17.59 -9.06 -6.06
N PHE A 449 -18.04 -7.82 -5.83
CA PHE A 449 -18.33 -7.36 -4.47
C PHE A 449 -19.58 -8.07 -3.90
N SER A 450 -20.61 -8.24 -4.72
CA SER A 450 -21.82 -9.01 -4.36
C SER A 450 -21.49 -10.45 -3.96
N SER A 451 -20.60 -11.14 -4.68
CA SER A 451 -20.20 -12.52 -4.36
C SER A 451 -19.43 -12.63 -3.07
N CYS A 452 -18.67 -11.60 -2.68
CA CYS A 452 -17.95 -11.57 -1.41
C CYS A 452 -18.87 -11.33 -0.20
N LEU A 453 -20.09 -10.84 -0.43
CA LEU A 453 -21.10 -10.57 0.61
C LEU A 453 -22.07 -11.74 0.82
N ASP A 454 -21.97 -12.82 0.03
CA ASP A 454 -22.78 -14.02 0.25
C ASP A 454 -22.47 -14.61 1.65
N SER A 455 -23.49 -15.15 2.31
CA SER A 455 -23.31 -15.79 3.61
C SER A 455 -22.33 -16.97 3.53
N ARG A 456 -22.29 -17.67 2.39
CA ARG A 456 -21.37 -18.80 2.12
C ARG A 456 -20.01 -18.37 1.58
N ALA A 457 -19.77 -17.09 1.35
CA ALA A 457 -18.48 -16.63 0.86
C ALA A 457 -17.36 -16.90 1.88
N PRO A 458 -16.18 -17.37 1.44
CA PRO A 458 -15.01 -17.52 2.32
C PRO A 458 -14.68 -16.24 3.08
N THR A 459 -14.25 -16.37 4.35
CA THR A 459 -13.84 -15.23 5.20
C THR A 459 -12.75 -14.38 4.53
N LEU A 460 -11.83 -15.02 3.80
CA LEU A 460 -10.82 -14.34 2.98
C LEU A 460 -11.42 -13.31 2.02
N PHE A 461 -12.53 -13.63 1.35
CA PHE A 461 -13.20 -12.72 0.41
C PHE A 461 -13.88 -11.56 1.16
N LYS A 462 -14.51 -11.84 2.29
CA LYS A 462 -15.13 -10.84 3.17
C LYS A 462 -14.09 -9.84 3.68
N ILE A 463 -12.96 -10.30 4.20
CA ILE A 463 -11.84 -9.45 4.64
C ILE A 463 -11.29 -8.62 3.48
N SER A 464 -11.04 -9.25 2.33
CA SER A 464 -10.49 -8.57 1.14
C SER A 464 -11.42 -7.46 0.63
N LEU A 465 -12.74 -7.66 0.70
CA LEU A 465 -13.73 -6.65 0.34
C LEU A 465 -13.67 -5.44 1.27
N VAL A 466 -13.58 -5.66 2.59
CA VAL A 466 -13.46 -4.57 3.57
C VAL A 466 -12.17 -3.79 3.34
N LYS A 467 -11.05 -4.49 3.13
CA LYS A 467 -9.76 -3.89 2.77
C LYS A 467 -9.89 -3.05 1.48
N ALA A 468 -10.50 -3.58 0.41
CA ALA A 468 -10.72 -2.82 -0.83
C ALA A 468 -11.52 -1.54 -0.58
N CYS A 469 -12.58 -1.60 0.23
CA CYS A 469 -13.37 -0.42 0.60
C CYS A 469 -12.54 0.60 1.40
N LEU A 470 -11.72 0.13 2.35
CA LEU A 470 -10.82 0.98 3.13
C LEU A 470 -9.81 1.70 2.24
N ALA A 471 -9.18 1.00 1.30
CA ALA A 471 -8.24 1.60 0.36
C ALA A 471 -8.89 2.67 -0.55
N ILE A 472 -10.14 2.45 -0.99
CA ILE A 472 -10.90 3.45 -1.76
C ILE A 472 -11.28 4.66 -0.87
N ALA A 473 -11.56 4.43 0.42
CA ALA A 473 -11.93 5.49 1.37
C ALA A 473 -10.72 6.34 1.81
N SER A 474 -9.54 5.74 1.94
CA SER A 474 -8.32 6.40 2.42
C SER A 474 -7.50 7.10 1.32
N GLU A 475 -8.01 7.18 0.08
CA GLU A 475 -7.29 7.77 -1.05
C GLU A 475 -7.31 9.31 -1.01
N GLU A 476 -6.15 9.93 -0.76
CA GLU A 476 -6.01 11.39 -0.65
C GLU A 476 -5.93 12.08 -2.03
N ASN A 477 -5.08 11.57 -2.94
CA ASN A 477 -4.80 12.18 -4.26
C ASN A 477 -5.51 11.44 -5.41
N ARG A 478 -6.82 11.24 -5.28
CA ARG A 478 -7.62 10.47 -6.25
C ARG A 478 -7.65 11.13 -7.64
N LEU A 479 -7.39 10.32 -8.67
CA LEU A 479 -7.52 10.75 -10.07
C LEU A 479 -8.99 11.09 -10.43
N PRO A 480 -9.24 12.12 -11.25
CA PRO A 480 -10.61 12.60 -11.52
C PRO A 480 -11.57 11.53 -12.06
N TRP A 481 -11.09 10.58 -12.87
CA TRP A 481 -11.91 9.51 -13.47
C TRP A 481 -12.09 8.28 -12.58
N ASN A 482 -11.28 8.12 -11.52
CA ASN A 482 -11.42 6.99 -10.61
C ASN A 482 -12.64 7.22 -9.71
N PRO A 483 -13.58 6.28 -9.58
CA PRO A 483 -14.75 6.43 -8.70
C PRO A 483 -14.33 6.61 -7.24
N SER A 484 -15.09 7.42 -6.47
CA SER A 484 -14.88 7.57 -5.03
C SER A 484 -15.73 6.59 -4.22
N ILE A 485 -15.43 6.52 -2.92
CA ILE A 485 -16.17 5.73 -1.91
C ILE A 485 -17.68 6.01 -1.91
N VAL A 486 -18.09 7.21 -2.32
CA VAL A 486 -19.50 7.62 -2.42
C VAL A 486 -20.32 6.69 -3.32
N THR A 487 -19.70 6.17 -4.39
CA THR A 487 -20.32 5.23 -5.33
C THR A 487 -20.74 3.91 -4.65
N LEU A 488 -20.15 3.58 -3.50
CA LEU A 488 -20.39 2.34 -2.78
C LEU A 488 -21.53 2.45 -1.76
N TYR A 489 -21.98 3.66 -1.42
CA TYR A 489 -22.94 3.86 -0.32
C TYR A 489 -24.24 3.09 -0.51
N ASP A 490 -24.87 3.20 -1.68
CA ASP A 490 -26.19 2.61 -1.92
C ASP A 490 -26.12 1.08 -1.98
N SER A 491 -25.02 0.53 -2.52
CA SER A 491 -24.86 -0.92 -2.71
C SER A 491 -24.24 -1.65 -1.52
N LEU A 492 -23.37 -1.00 -0.75
CA LEU A 492 -22.54 -1.69 0.27
C LEU A 492 -22.82 -1.26 1.71
N ALA A 493 -23.36 -0.07 1.98
CA ALA A 493 -23.48 0.41 3.37
C ALA A 493 -24.39 -0.49 4.25
N GLY A 494 -25.48 -1.01 3.69
CA GLY A 494 -26.33 -2.00 4.37
C GLY A 494 -25.62 -3.35 4.55
N PRO A 495 -25.15 -3.99 3.46
CA PRO A 495 -24.44 -5.28 3.55
C PRO A 495 -23.21 -5.27 4.46
N LEU A 496 -22.37 -4.23 4.42
CA LEU A 496 -21.20 -4.12 5.28
C LEU A 496 -21.57 -3.97 6.76
N ARG A 497 -22.67 -3.26 7.08
CA ARG A 497 -23.20 -3.22 8.45
C ARG A 497 -23.66 -4.59 8.93
N LYS A 498 -24.40 -5.33 8.09
CA LYS A 498 -24.83 -6.70 8.43
C LYS A 498 -23.63 -7.60 8.69
N LEU A 499 -22.62 -7.55 7.81
CA LEU A 499 -21.36 -8.27 7.94
C LEU A 499 -20.62 -7.91 9.25
N PHE A 500 -20.52 -6.62 9.58
CA PHE A 500 -19.90 -6.18 10.83
C PHE A 500 -20.61 -6.73 12.06
N VAL A 501 -21.94 -6.65 12.10
CA VAL A 501 -22.74 -7.16 13.23
C VAL A 501 -22.59 -8.69 13.35
N GLU A 502 -22.59 -9.41 12.23
CA GLU A 502 -22.38 -10.86 12.19
C GLU A 502 -21.04 -11.25 12.84
N PHE A 503 -19.95 -10.59 12.44
CA PHE A 503 -18.61 -10.89 12.97
C PHE A 503 -18.44 -10.38 14.41
N ALA A 504 -19.04 -9.26 14.78
CA ALA A 504 -18.97 -8.73 16.15
C ALA A 504 -19.71 -9.62 17.16
N ASN A 505 -20.71 -10.39 16.74
CA ASN A 505 -21.47 -11.28 17.62
C ASN A 505 -20.60 -12.43 18.16
N LYS A 506 -20.68 -12.67 19.48
CA LYS A 506 -19.88 -13.68 20.21
C LYS A 506 -20.11 -15.12 19.71
N ASP A 507 -21.28 -15.41 19.14
CA ASP A 507 -21.65 -16.73 18.63
C ASP A 507 -21.12 -17.03 17.21
N PHE A 508 -20.43 -16.09 16.56
CA PHE A 508 -19.82 -16.32 15.23
C PHE A 508 -18.92 -17.57 15.22
N SER A 509 -18.13 -17.75 16.28
CA SER A 509 -17.24 -18.91 16.46
C SER A 509 -17.97 -20.27 16.56
N LYS A 510 -19.29 -20.29 16.79
CA LYS A 510 -20.09 -21.52 16.88
C LYS A 510 -20.74 -21.91 15.54
N LEU A 511 -20.90 -20.97 14.61
CA LEU A 511 -21.63 -21.19 13.34
C LEU A 511 -20.78 -21.97 12.31
N ASP A 512 -19.46 -21.73 12.25
CA ASP A 512 -18.57 -22.41 11.30
C ASP A 512 -18.23 -23.87 11.67
N MET A 513 -18.42 -24.27 12.92
CA MET A 513 -18.19 -25.66 13.38
C MET A 513 -19.16 -26.68 12.74
N ASN A 514 -20.31 -26.22 12.26
CA ASN A 514 -21.28 -27.08 11.59
C ASN A 514 -21.08 -27.17 10.07
N GLY A 515 -20.30 -26.27 9.46
CA GLY A 515 -20.09 -26.21 8.00
C GLY A 515 -18.98 -27.13 7.46
N THR A 516 -18.04 -27.56 8.31
CA THR A 516 -16.85 -28.34 7.90
C THR A 516 -16.92 -29.82 8.28
N SER A 517 -18.05 -30.30 8.81
CA SER A 517 -18.25 -31.71 9.22
C SER A 517 -18.90 -32.59 8.15
N SER A 518 -18.70 -32.26 6.87
CA SER A 518 -19.23 -33.03 5.74
C SER A 518 -18.10 -33.65 4.91
N VAL A 519 -18.15 -34.99 4.82
CA VAL A 519 -17.31 -35.92 4.05
C VAL A 519 -16.04 -36.45 4.74
N SER A 520 -16.24 -37.40 5.66
CA SER A 520 -15.39 -38.59 5.68
C SER A 520 -16.20 -39.82 6.05
N ASN A 521 -16.52 -40.63 5.04
CA ASN A 521 -17.19 -41.92 5.20
C ASN A 521 -16.39 -42.86 6.10
N ALA A 522 -17.11 -43.54 6.99
CA ALA A 522 -16.60 -44.48 7.96
C ALA A 522 -15.99 -45.74 7.32
N ARG A 523 -14.78 -46.11 7.76
CA ARG A 523 -14.42 -47.52 8.02
C ARG A 523 -13.69 -47.57 9.36
N LYS A 524 -14.34 -48.20 10.34
CA LYS A 524 -13.82 -48.46 11.69
C LYS A 524 -12.61 -49.39 11.61
N GLN A 525 -11.50 -49.03 12.26
CA GLN A 525 -10.58 -49.97 12.88
C GLN A 525 -9.91 -49.31 14.09
N ASN A 526 -9.99 -49.99 15.23
CA ASN A 526 -9.46 -49.61 16.54
C ASN A 526 -7.92 -49.58 16.55
N ILE A 527 -7.28 -48.45 16.87
CA ILE A 527 -5.97 -48.39 17.57
C ILE A 527 -5.92 -47.11 18.43
N MET A 528 -5.55 -47.27 19.71
CA MET A 528 -5.49 -46.27 20.78
C MET A 528 -4.16 -45.45 20.77
N SER A 529 -4.28 -44.18 21.17
CA SER A 529 -3.29 -43.28 21.82
C SER A 529 -1.99 -42.92 21.10
N SER A 530 -2.07 -41.88 20.24
CA SER A 530 -1.02 -40.86 19.96
C SER A 530 -1.53 -39.78 18.98
N THR A 531 -2.72 -39.97 18.42
CA THR A 531 -3.37 -39.10 17.43
C THR A 531 -4.28 -38.03 18.01
N THR A 532 -4.67 -38.13 19.29
CA THR A 532 -5.55 -37.18 19.98
C THR A 532 -4.88 -35.83 20.24
N ASP A 533 -3.58 -35.81 20.58
CA ASP A 533 -2.84 -34.55 20.82
C ASP A 533 -2.52 -33.76 19.55
N LYS A 534 -2.26 -34.45 18.43
CA LYS A 534 -2.05 -33.79 17.13
C LYS A 534 -3.36 -33.20 16.59
N ARG A 535 -4.48 -33.89 16.84
CA ARG A 535 -5.81 -33.43 16.44
C ARG A 535 -6.27 -32.24 17.29
N SER A 536 -6.11 -32.29 18.61
CA SER A 536 -6.43 -31.16 19.50
C SER A 536 -5.54 -29.94 19.22
N ARG A 537 -4.25 -30.14 18.94
CA ARG A 537 -3.33 -29.05 18.55
C ARG A 537 -3.73 -28.42 17.21
N ARG A 538 -4.14 -29.23 16.22
CA ARG A 538 -4.63 -28.72 14.92
C ARG A 538 -5.96 -27.99 15.06
N GLU A 539 -6.89 -28.52 15.85
CA GLU A 539 -8.17 -27.85 16.16
C GLU A 539 -7.93 -26.53 16.91
N ASN A 540 -6.95 -26.47 17.82
CA ASN A 540 -6.56 -25.23 18.50
C ASN A 540 -5.94 -24.20 17.54
N ILE A 541 -5.08 -24.61 16.61
CA ILE A 541 -4.50 -23.71 15.59
C ILE A 541 -5.60 -23.12 14.70
N VAL A 542 -6.53 -23.95 14.21
CA VAL A 542 -7.66 -23.50 13.37
C VAL A 542 -8.56 -22.52 14.12
N ARG A 543 -8.82 -22.76 15.42
CA ARG A 543 -9.60 -21.82 16.26
C ARG A 543 -8.91 -20.49 16.47
N VAL A 544 -7.59 -20.49 16.67
CA VAL A 544 -6.80 -19.26 16.81
C VAL A 544 -6.80 -18.47 15.51
N ASP A 545 -6.66 -19.13 14.37
CA ASP A 545 -6.68 -18.51 13.04
C ASP A 545 -8.04 -17.89 12.72
N GLN A 546 -9.14 -18.63 12.91
CA GLN A 546 -10.51 -18.10 12.75
C GLN A 546 -10.79 -16.89 13.65
N ASN A 547 -10.30 -16.91 14.89
CA ASN A 547 -10.45 -15.77 15.79
C ASN A 547 -9.59 -14.57 15.32
N SER A 548 -8.40 -14.82 14.78
CA SER A 548 -7.55 -13.79 14.17
C SER A 548 -8.22 -13.14 12.96
N GLU A 549 -8.77 -13.93 12.03
CA GLU A 549 -9.52 -13.44 10.86
C GLU A 549 -10.76 -12.64 11.25
N ARG A 550 -11.50 -13.10 12.27
CA ARG A 550 -12.65 -12.37 12.80
C ARG A 550 -12.24 -11.00 13.32
N LEU A 551 -11.18 -10.94 14.12
CA LEU A 551 -10.69 -9.71 14.74
C LEU A 551 -10.12 -8.74 13.71
N GLU A 552 -9.40 -9.25 12.72
CA GLU A 552 -8.91 -8.47 11.58
C GLU A 552 -10.07 -7.79 10.83
N LEU A 553 -11.13 -8.55 10.50
CA LEU A 553 -12.31 -7.98 9.84
C LEU A 553 -12.96 -6.87 10.67
N ILE A 554 -13.13 -7.09 11.97
CA ILE A 554 -13.73 -6.09 12.88
C ILE A 554 -12.88 -4.81 12.90
N LEU A 555 -11.55 -4.94 13.02
CA LEU A 555 -10.65 -3.79 13.08
C LEU A 555 -10.63 -3.02 11.76
N ASP A 556 -10.61 -3.70 10.61
CA ASP A 556 -10.68 -3.04 9.30
C ASP A 556 -12.03 -2.37 9.06
N MET A 557 -13.14 -2.98 9.52
CA MET A 557 -14.47 -2.35 9.47
C MET A 557 -14.55 -1.07 10.31
N LEU A 558 -13.96 -1.08 11.51
CA LEU A 558 -13.94 0.11 12.38
C LEU A 558 -13.05 1.22 11.79
N ARG A 559 -11.91 0.88 11.19
CA ARG A 559 -11.07 1.82 10.43
C ARG A 559 -11.83 2.39 9.24
N LEU A 560 -12.58 1.57 8.52
CA LEU A 560 -13.42 2.01 7.40
C LEU A 560 -14.47 3.01 7.86
N TYR A 561 -15.19 2.72 8.94
CA TYR A 561 -16.18 3.62 9.52
C TYR A 561 -15.57 4.90 10.08
N GLN A 562 -14.35 4.85 10.62
CA GLN A 562 -13.64 6.04 11.03
C GLN A 562 -13.24 6.92 9.83
N THR A 563 -12.78 6.28 8.76
CA THR A 563 -12.32 6.96 7.53
C THR A 563 -13.50 7.57 6.77
N ASP A 564 -14.59 6.81 6.59
CA ASP A 564 -15.83 7.26 5.98
C ASP A 564 -17.05 6.83 6.83
N PRO A 565 -17.51 7.68 7.77
CA PRO A 565 -18.64 7.37 8.64
C PRO A 565 -19.97 7.20 7.90
N LYS A 566 -20.09 7.70 6.65
CA LYS A 566 -21.33 7.60 5.87
C LYS A 566 -21.62 6.14 5.49
N LEU A 567 -20.61 5.31 5.24
CA LEU A 567 -20.79 3.87 5.05
C LEU A 567 -21.42 3.16 6.26
N ALA A 568 -21.20 3.68 7.48
CA ALA A 568 -21.76 3.11 8.70
C ALA A 568 -23.22 3.51 8.95
N ILE A 569 -23.77 4.45 8.17
CA ILE A 569 -25.08 5.07 8.46
C ILE A 569 -26.03 4.95 7.27
N ARG A 570 -25.54 5.12 6.04
CA ARG A 570 -26.34 5.12 4.81
C ARG A 570 -26.78 3.71 4.42
N GLY A 571 -27.63 3.63 3.39
CA GLY A 571 -28.23 2.39 2.88
C GLY A 571 -29.76 2.49 2.81
N ASN A 572 -30.40 1.42 2.35
CA ASN A 572 -31.84 1.34 2.10
C ASN A 572 -32.68 1.77 3.32
N ASP A 573 -33.64 2.67 3.11
CA ASP A 573 -34.37 3.36 4.18
C ASP A 573 -35.13 2.43 5.13
N ASN A 574 -35.69 1.32 4.63
CA ASN A 574 -36.65 0.48 5.37
C ASN A 574 -36.08 -0.16 6.65
N GLU A 575 -34.84 -0.63 6.62
CA GLU A 575 -34.18 -1.31 7.76
C GLU A 575 -33.03 -0.48 8.34
N ARG A 576 -32.79 0.74 7.82
CA ARG A 576 -31.57 1.49 8.12
C ARG A 576 -31.42 1.80 9.60
N LEU A 577 -32.49 2.26 10.24
CA LEU A 577 -32.46 2.69 11.64
C LEU A 577 -32.18 1.53 12.59
N GLU A 578 -32.84 0.39 12.36
CA GLU A 578 -32.64 -0.82 13.15
C GLU A 578 -31.21 -1.36 12.99
N GLN A 579 -30.73 -1.47 11.74
CA GLN A 579 -29.35 -1.89 11.47
C GLN A 579 -28.31 -0.93 12.06
N ASN A 580 -28.58 0.39 12.05
CA ASN A 580 -27.72 1.37 12.71
C ASN A 580 -27.67 1.13 14.22
N ALA A 581 -28.81 0.92 14.86
CA ALA A 581 -28.86 0.64 16.29
C ALA A 581 -28.08 -0.65 16.64
N MET A 582 -28.25 -1.72 15.87
CA MET A 582 -27.51 -2.97 16.03
C MET A 582 -25.99 -2.77 15.87
N ALA A 583 -25.57 -2.03 14.85
CA ALA A 583 -24.15 -1.72 14.64
C ALA A 583 -23.57 -0.93 15.82
N MET A 584 -24.29 0.08 16.34
CA MET A 584 -23.84 0.86 17.50
C MET A 584 -23.71 0.01 18.77
N VAL A 585 -24.65 -0.93 18.99
CA VAL A 585 -24.56 -1.91 20.09
C VAL A 585 -23.35 -2.82 19.90
N ALA A 586 -23.13 -3.33 18.68
CA ALA A 586 -21.98 -4.17 18.37
C ALA A 586 -20.65 -3.43 18.63
N ILE A 587 -20.51 -2.17 18.21
CA ILE A 587 -19.31 -1.38 18.48
C ILE A 587 -19.12 -1.15 19.98
N THR A 588 -20.21 -0.88 20.71
CA THR A 588 -20.18 -0.74 22.18
C THR A 588 -19.73 -2.04 22.85
N ASN A 589 -20.13 -3.20 22.33
CA ASN A 589 -19.70 -4.50 22.85
C ASN A 589 -18.22 -4.74 22.57
N CYS A 590 -17.71 -4.40 21.38
CA CYS A 590 -16.27 -4.47 21.08
C CYS A 590 -15.46 -3.59 22.04
N LEU A 591 -15.95 -2.38 22.37
CA LEU A 591 -15.30 -1.45 23.31
C LEU A 591 -15.27 -1.95 24.76
N ARG A 592 -16.19 -2.85 25.14
CA ARG A 592 -16.32 -3.37 26.50
C ARG A 592 -15.53 -4.66 26.75
N GLU A 593 -14.92 -5.26 25.72
CA GLU A 593 -14.12 -6.47 25.86
C GLU A 593 -12.68 -6.12 26.27
N PRO A 594 -12.30 -6.31 27.55
CA PRO A 594 -11.02 -5.82 28.08
C PRO A 594 -9.80 -6.59 27.56
N ASP A 595 -10.00 -7.81 27.02
CA ASP A 595 -8.92 -8.73 26.66
C ASP A 595 -8.71 -8.93 25.14
N GLN A 596 -9.62 -8.43 24.28
CA GLN A 596 -9.58 -8.71 22.82
C GLN A 596 -9.21 -7.52 21.94
N TYR A 597 -9.31 -6.30 22.46
CA TYR A 597 -8.95 -5.11 21.72
C TYR A 597 -8.20 -4.21 22.68
N SER A 598 -7.01 -3.73 22.33
CA SER A 598 -6.37 -2.71 23.15
C SER A 598 -7.34 -1.52 23.25
N GLY A 599 -7.98 -1.31 24.41
CA GLY A 599 -9.08 -0.36 24.55
C GLY A 599 -8.74 1.05 24.06
N VAL A 600 -7.44 1.40 24.08
CA VAL A 600 -6.86 2.62 23.52
C VAL A 600 -7.06 2.74 22.00
N GLN A 601 -6.90 1.65 21.24
CA GLN A 601 -7.04 1.63 19.78
C GLN A 601 -8.50 1.81 19.39
N LEU A 602 -9.43 1.08 20.01
CA LEU A 602 -10.87 1.27 19.77
C LEU A 602 -11.37 2.66 20.22
N LEU A 603 -10.90 3.18 21.36
CA LEU A 603 -11.25 4.54 21.82
C LEU A 603 -10.72 5.62 20.88
N SER A 604 -9.52 5.45 20.31
CA SER A 604 -8.97 6.36 19.30
C SER A 604 -9.73 6.33 17.98
N LEU A 605 -10.33 5.17 17.63
CA LEU A 605 -11.19 5.00 16.46
C LEU A 605 -12.61 5.56 16.70
N TRP A 606 -13.14 5.43 17.91
CA TRP A 606 -14.52 5.82 18.25
C TRP A 606 -14.72 7.33 18.46
N ASN A 607 -13.76 8.02 19.06
CA ASN A 607 -13.90 9.44 19.41
C ASN A 607 -14.15 10.37 18.20
N PRO A 608 -13.47 10.18 17.05
CA PRO A 608 -13.77 10.91 15.81
C PRO A 608 -15.08 10.47 15.15
N PHE A 609 -15.40 9.17 15.22
CA PHE A 609 -16.62 8.60 14.65
C PHE A 609 -17.88 9.15 15.34
N GLY A 610 -17.93 9.14 16.67
CA GLY A 610 -19.06 9.70 17.43
C GLY A 610 -19.32 11.18 17.12
N LYS A 611 -18.26 11.99 16.97
CA LYS A 611 -18.38 13.39 16.54
C LYS A 611 -18.90 13.53 15.11
N SER A 612 -18.50 12.64 14.20
CA SER A 612 -18.90 12.66 12.80
C SER A 612 -20.33 12.18 12.59
N VAL A 613 -20.77 11.16 13.35
CA VAL A 613 -22.15 10.65 13.38
C VAL A 613 -23.10 11.70 13.95
N LEU A 614 -22.76 12.36 15.06
CA LEU A 614 -23.61 13.40 15.66
C LEU A 614 -23.80 14.61 14.72
N LYS A 615 -22.79 14.93 13.90
CA LYS A 615 -22.91 15.97 12.86
C LYS A 615 -23.75 15.52 11.66
N SER A 616 -23.78 14.24 11.29
CA SER A 616 -24.58 13.73 10.17
C SER A 616 -26.05 13.45 10.50
N TYR A 617 -26.39 13.39 11.79
CA TYR A 617 -27.78 13.37 12.30
C TYR A 617 -28.32 14.76 12.67
N SER A 618 -27.53 15.83 12.55
CA SER A 618 -28.05 17.20 12.66
C SER A 618 -28.71 17.60 11.34
N PRO A 619 -29.91 18.21 11.36
CA PRO A 619 -30.70 18.50 10.17
C PRO A 619 -30.01 19.43 9.18
#